data_AF-A0A816WC04-F1
#
_entry.id   AF-A0A816WC04-F1
#
_cell.length_a   1.000
_cell.length_b   1.000
_cell.length_c   1.000
_cell.angle_alpha   90.00
_cell.angle_beta   90.00
_cell.angle_gamma   90.00
#
_symmetry.space_group_name_H-M   'P 1'
#
loop_
_entity.id
_entity.type
_entity.pdbx_description
1 polymer ?
#
loop_
_entity_poly.entity_id
_entity_poly.type
_entity_poly.pdbx_seq_one_letter_code
_entity_poly.pdbx_strand_id
1 'polypeptide(L)'
;RTMGSMRRSVTRAIEIIKETANEIDAASESTKSKNVSLSVSETDILLDGMKLLFKSSDYDEQTRLLTLSPPYWGRPQIQKFFSCNEWQARRAIELRSSFGILAKITNFSGNPPIDPTLLDEIEVFFQDDAISRQTSNKKEVIHINKQPTPIRYMTMTVGQAYTIFLKNLEARNSLCTVSKTVFYSCRPKWVKILTPHDVCACIFHENYEFLIKV
;
A
#
# COMPACT_ATOMS: atom_id res chain seq x y z
N ARG A 1 -18.65 -33.75 -32.75
CA ARG A 1 -17.77 -34.91 -32.50
C ARG A 1 -16.37 -34.39 -32.06
N THR A 2 -16.26 -33.76 -30.89
CA THR A 2 -15.03 -33.02 -30.48
C THR A 2 -14.73 -33.10 -28.97
N MET A 3 -15.47 -33.90 -28.19
CA MET A 3 -15.26 -34.06 -26.73
C MET A 3 -14.23 -35.13 -26.34
N GLY A 4 -13.78 -35.96 -27.30
CA GLY A 4 -12.87 -37.09 -27.04
C GLY A 4 -11.37 -36.76 -27.02
N SER A 5 -10.95 -35.63 -27.59
CA SER A 5 -9.54 -35.23 -27.69
C SER A 5 -9.03 -34.50 -26.43
N MET A 6 -9.89 -33.71 -25.79
CA MET A 6 -9.58 -32.96 -24.57
C MET A 6 -9.31 -33.89 -23.38
N ARG A 7 -10.11 -34.96 -23.22
CA ARG A 7 -9.99 -35.88 -22.07
C ARG A 7 -8.68 -36.68 -22.06
N ARG A 8 -8.13 -37.05 -23.23
CA ARG A 8 -6.85 -37.79 -23.33
C ARG A 8 -5.64 -36.92 -23.03
N SER A 9 -5.73 -35.62 -23.29
CA SER A 9 -4.65 -34.66 -23.02
C SER A 9 -4.54 -34.34 -21.53
N VAL A 10 -5.68 -34.27 -20.83
CA VAL A 10 -5.72 -34.04 -19.37
C VAL A 10 -5.21 -35.26 -18.59
N THR A 11 -5.56 -36.48 -19.00
CA THR A 11 -5.05 -37.69 -18.33
C THR A 11 -3.54 -37.85 -18.46
N ARG A 12 -2.98 -37.53 -19.63
CA ARG A 12 -1.53 -37.57 -19.87
C ARG A 12 -0.78 -36.50 -19.07
N ALA A 13 -1.35 -35.31 -18.92
CA ALA A 13 -0.78 -34.27 -18.06
C ALA A 13 -0.77 -34.69 -16.58
N ILE A 14 -1.81 -35.36 -16.11
CA ILE A 14 -1.89 -35.87 -14.72
C ILE A 14 -0.87 -36.97 -14.47
N GLU A 15 -0.61 -37.87 -15.43
CA GLU A 15 0.43 -38.90 -15.29
C GLU A 15 1.83 -38.28 -15.23
N ILE A 16 2.14 -37.29 -16.06
CA ILE A 16 3.43 -36.57 -16.02
C ILE A 16 3.61 -35.83 -14.68
N ILE A 17 2.54 -35.25 -14.13
CA ILE A 17 2.58 -34.59 -12.81
C ILE A 17 2.82 -35.61 -11.69
N LYS A 18 2.28 -36.84 -11.81
CA LYS A 18 2.50 -37.91 -10.83
C LYS A 18 3.91 -38.51 -10.92
N GLU A 19 4.44 -38.67 -12.13
CA GLU A 19 5.82 -39.13 -12.34
C GLU A 19 6.84 -38.11 -11.80
N THR A 20 6.62 -36.82 -12.07
CA THR A 20 7.48 -35.74 -11.54
C THR A 20 7.37 -35.58 -10.02
N ALA A 21 6.18 -35.79 -9.43
CA ALA A 21 6.02 -35.79 -7.97
C ALA A 21 6.80 -36.95 -7.31
N ASN A 22 6.77 -38.15 -7.90
CA ASN A 22 7.51 -39.30 -7.38
C ASN A 22 9.03 -39.14 -7.51
N GLU A 23 9.52 -38.46 -8.56
CA GLU A 23 10.95 -38.14 -8.70
C GLU A 23 11.42 -37.09 -7.67
N ILE A 24 10.56 -36.14 -7.31
CA ILE A 24 10.85 -35.15 -6.26
C ILE A 24 10.87 -35.80 -4.88
N ASP A 25 9.96 -36.74 -4.60
CA ASP A 25 9.92 -37.47 -3.34
C ASP A 25 11.15 -38.40 -3.19
N ALA A 26 11.59 -39.06 -4.28
CA ALA A 26 12.80 -39.89 -4.28
C ALA A 26 14.11 -39.08 -4.12
N ALA A 27 14.13 -37.82 -4.55
CA ALA A 27 15.27 -36.92 -4.33
C ALA A 27 15.35 -36.37 -2.89
N SER A 28 14.24 -36.38 -2.16
CA SER A 28 14.15 -35.85 -0.80
C SER A 28 14.70 -36.79 0.29
N GLU A 29 14.85 -38.10 0.01
CA GLU A 29 15.23 -39.12 0.99
C GLU A 29 16.75 -39.31 1.20
N SER A 30 17.63 -38.55 0.53
CA SER A 30 19.09 -38.76 0.63
C SER A 30 19.90 -37.67 1.35
N THR A 31 19.31 -36.56 1.79
CA THR A 31 20.05 -35.58 2.62
C THR A 31 19.93 -35.94 4.10
N LYS A 32 20.67 -36.97 4.51
CA LYS A 32 21.03 -37.18 5.92
C LYS A 32 21.74 -35.92 6.43
N SER A 33 20.97 -35.04 7.06
CA SER A 33 21.43 -33.92 7.88
C SER A 33 22.40 -34.47 8.93
N LYS A 34 23.69 -34.49 8.60
CA LYS A 34 24.73 -34.56 9.63
C LYS A 34 24.59 -33.26 10.40
N ASN A 35 24.17 -33.34 11.67
CA ASN A 35 24.19 -32.21 12.59
C ASN A 35 25.64 -31.79 12.77
N VAL A 36 26.10 -30.86 11.91
CA VAL A 36 27.40 -30.20 12.06
C VAL A 36 27.24 -29.24 13.24
N SER A 37 27.85 -29.59 14.36
CA SER A 37 27.95 -28.69 15.51
C SER A 37 29.15 -27.77 15.30
N LEU A 38 28.96 -26.47 15.55
CA LEU A 38 30.05 -25.50 15.50
C LEU A 38 30.95 -25.69 16.72
N SER A 39 32.25 -25.71 16.49
CA SER A 39 33.24 -25.62 17.57
C SER A 39 33.22 -24.21 18.18
N VAL A 40 33.65 -24.10 19.44
CA VAL A 40 33.71 -22.82 20.15
C VAL A 40 34.56 -21.79 19.38
N SER A 41 35.68 -22.21 18.80
CA SER A 41 36.54 -21.35 17.97
C SER A 41 35.84 -20.85 16.69
N GLU A 42 35.02 -21.68 16.05
CA GLU A 42 34.26 -21.25 14.86
C GLU A 42 33.16 -20.25 15.23
N THR A 43 32.56 -20.38 16.42
CA THR A 43 31.60 -19.40 16.91
C THR A 43 32.24 -18.05 17.19
N ASP A 44 33.45 -18.02 17.75
CA ASP A 44 34.16 -16.77 18.01
C ASP A 44 34.53 -16.06 16.70
N ILE A 45 35.01 -16.80 15.70
CA ILE A 45 35.31 -16.27 14.36
C ILE A 45 34.07 -15.64 13.72
N LEU A 46 32.91 -16.31 13.83
CA LEU A 46 31.65 -15.81 13.28
C LEU A 46 31.16 -14.54 14.01
N LEU A 47 31.24 -14.51 15.34
CA LEU A 47 30.84 -13.36 16.14
C LEU A 47 31.75 -12.16 15.90
N ASP A 48 33.05 -12.37 15.71
CA ASP A 48 33.99 -11.31 15.38
C ASP A 48 33.76 -10.78 13.95
N GLY A 49 33.52 -11.67 12.98
CA GLY A 49 33.09 -11.28 11.63
C GLY A 49 31.82 -10.42 11.65
N MET A 50 30.85 -10.77 12.48
CA MET A 50 29.61 -10.00 12.65
C MET A 50 29.87 -8.61 13.27
N LYS A 51 30.77 -8.50 14.25
CA LYS A 51 31.18 -7.21 14.83
C LYS A 51 31.92 -6.34 13.81
N LEU A 52 32.74 -6.93 12.96
CA LEU A 52 33.42 -6.21 11.86
C LEU A 52 32.42 -5.70 10.82
N LEU A 53 31.43 -6.53 10.44
CA LEU A 53 30.34 -6.14 9.56
C LEU A 53 29.55 -4.97 10.17
N PHE A 54 29.20 -5.06 11.45
CA PHE A 54 28.48 -4.00 12.16
C PHE A 54 29.20 -2.66 12.10
N LYS A 55 30.53 -2.63 12.34
CA LYS A 55 31.34 -1.41 12.31
C LYS A 55 31.45 -0.77 10.93
N SER A 56 31.40 -1.56 9.86
CA SER A 56 31.52 -1.09 8.47
C SER A 56 30.17 -0.76 7.81
N SER A 57 29.06 -1.11 8.45
CA SER A 57 27.72 -0.95 7.90
C SER A 57 27.10 0.40 8.25
N ASP A 58 26.12 0.81 7.44
CA ASP A 58 25.28 1.99 7.68
C ASP A 58 24.35 1.81 8.89
N TYR A 59 23.80 2.92 9.39
CA TYR A 59 22.94 2.95 10.58
C TYR A 59 21.73 1.99 10.51
N ASP A 60 21.11 1.90 9.34
CA ASP A 60 19.94 1.06 9.12
C ASP A 60 20.33 -0.44 9.10
N GLU A 61 21.44 -0.77 8.42
CA GLU A 61 21.98 -2.13 8.41
C GLU A 61 22.54 -2.54 9.78
N GLN A 62 23.17 -1.62 10.53
CA GLN A 62 23.55 -1.82 11.92
C GLN A 62 22.35 -2.25 12.77
N THR A 63 21.27 -1.49 12.71
CA THR A 63 20.05 -1.78 13.49
C THR A 63 19.40 -3.10 13.05
N ARG A 64 19.46 -3.42 11.75
CA ARG A 64 19.03 -4.71 11.22
C ARG A 64 19.89 -5.87 11.72
N LEU A 65 21.20 -5.71 11.79
CA LEU A 65 22.11 -6.74 12.33
C LEU A 65 21.88 -6.98 13.82
N LEU A 66 21.55 -5.94 14.60
CA LEU A 66 21.21 -6.09 16.02
C LEU A 66 20.00 -7.01 16.26
N THR A 67 19.12 -7.20 15.29
CA THR A 67 17.99 -8.14 15.40
C THR A 67 18.41 -9.60 15.50
N LEU A 68 19.66 -9.94 15.13
CA LEU A 68 20.24 -11.27 15.32
C LEU A 68 20.51 -11.58 16.79
N SER A 69 20.48 -10.57 17.67
CA SER A 69 20.67 -10.77 19.10
C SER A 69 19.64 -11.74 19.68
N PRO A 70 20.05 -12.62 20.62
CA PRO A 70 19.14 -13.58 21.25
C PRO A 70 17.88 -12.95 21.86
N PRO A 71 16.78 -13.70 21.94
CA PRO A 71 15.50 -13.13 22.35
C PRO A 71 15.37 -12.73 23.80
N TYR A 72 16.15 -13.38 24.65
CA TYR A 72 16.24 -13.10 26.07
C TYR A 72 17.24 -11.97 26.41
N TRP A 73 17.94 -11.39 25.41
CA TRP A 73 18.83 -10.26 25.67
C TRP A 73 18.05 -8.96 25.86
N GLY A 74 18.36 -8.28 26.98
CA GLY A 74 17.88 -6.93 27.24
C GLY A 74 18.71 -5.87 26.51
N ARG A 75 18.20 -4.63 26.47
CA ARG A 75 18.88 -3.46 25.86
C ARG A 75 20.34 -3.29 26.34
N PRO A 76 20.66 -3.41 27.66
CA PRO A 76 22.03 -3.20 28.13
C PRO A 76 23.01 -4.28 27.66
N GLN A 77 22.54 -5.51 27.49
CA GLN A 77 23.38 -6.62 27.02
C GLN A 77 23.75 -6.45 25.55
N ILE A 78 22.77 -6.10 24.72
CA ILE A 78 22.98 -5.79 23.29
C ILE A 78 23.95 -4.62 23.16
N GLN A 79 23.72 -3.55 23.93
CA GLN A 79 24.57 -2.36 23.93
C GLN A 79 26.02 -2.72 24.26
N LYS A 80 26.24 -3.49 25.34
CA LYS A 80 27.58 -3.88 25.76
C LYS A 80 28.27 -4.80 24.75
N PHE A 81 27.53 -5.72 24.11
CA PHE A 81 28.09 -6.69 23.17
C PHE A 81 28.50 -6.05 21.83
N PHE A 82 27.64 -5.19 21.26
CA PHE A 82 27.88 -4.54 19.96
C PHE A 82 28.49 -3.14 20.07
N SER A 83 28.60 -2.58 21.28
CA SER A 83 29.03 -1.18 21.52
C SER A 83 28.19 -0.15 20.74
N CYS A 84 26.88 -0.38 20.67
CA CYS A 84 25.93 0.48 19.95
C CYS A 84 25.25 1.51 20.85
N ASN A 85 24.40 2.37 20.29
CA ASN A 85 23.55 3.27 21.07
C ASN A 85 22.38 2.49 21.72
N GLU A 86 21.92 2.90 22.90
CA GLU A 86 20.75 2.31 23.59
C GLU A 86 19.50 2.39 22.70
N TRP A 87 19.32 3.50 21.99
CA TRP A 87 18.19 3.67 21.08
C TRP A 87 18.19 2.64 19.94
N GLN A 88 19.36 2.33 19.36
CA GLN A 88 19.49 1.31 18.31
C GLN A 88 19.15 -0.09 18.86
N ALA A 89 19.60 -0.41 20.08
CA ALA A 89 19.27 -1.66 20.74
C ALA A 89 17.76 -1.78 21.01
N ARG A 90 17.12 -0.71 21.49
CA ARG A 90 15.66 -0.67 21.67
C ARG A 90 14.94 -0.87 20.33
N ARG A 91 15.34 -0.13 19.30
CA ARG A 91 14.74 -0.19 17.97
C ARG A 91 14.86 -1.58 17.35
N ALA A 92 15.99 -2.24 17.51
CA ALA A 92 16.22 -3.59 17.02
C ALA A 92 15.32 -4.64 17.72
N ILE A 93 15.12 -4.53 19.03
CA ILE A 93 14.18 -5.41 19.76
C ILE A 93 12.76 -5.24 19.22
N GLU A 94 12.30 -3.99 19.08
CA GLU A 94 10.98 -3.68 18.51
C GLU A 94 10.85 -4.24 17.08
N LEU A 95 11.86 -4.00 16.24
CA LEU A 95 11.89 -4.49 14.86
C LEU A 95 11.81 -6.02 14.80
N ARG A 96 12.53 -6.72 15.68
CA ARG A 96 12.51 -8.18 15.76
C ARG A 96 11.15 -8.70 16.22
N SER A 97 10.53 -8.05 17.19
CA SER A 97 9.19 -8.42 17.68
C SER A 97 8.11 -8.24 16.61
N SER A 98 8.21 -7.20 15.79
CA SER A 98 7.21 -6.92 14.74
C SER A 98 7.44 -7.66 13.43
N PHE A 99 8.70 -7.81 12.99
CA PHE A 99 9.03 -8.25 11.63
C PHE A 99 10.04 -9.41 11.57
N GLY A 100 10.54 -9.89 12.72
CA GLY A 100 11.47 -11.01 12.80
C GLY A 100 12.95 -10.65 12.64
N ILE A 101 13.77 -11.69 12.47
CA ILE A 101 15.24 -11.58 12.37
C ILE A 101 15.62 -11.01 11.00
N LEU A 102 16.61 -10.10 10.99
CA LEU A 102 17.10 -9.38 9.81
C LEU A 102 16.02 -8.59 9.06
N ALA A 103 14.99 -8.12 9.76
CA ALA A 103 13.98 -7.26 9.18
C ALA A 103 14.59 -5.95 8.66
N LYS A 104 14.11 -5.49 7.50
CA LYS A 104 14.53 -4.20 6.94
C LYS A 104 13.77 -3.08 7.63
N ILE A 105 14.47 -1.99 7.91
CA ILE A 105 13.83 -0.78 8.42
C ILE A 105 13.07 -0.15 7.26
N THR A 106 11.75 -0.16 7.35
CA THR A 106 10.89 0.60 6.45
C THR A 106 10.80 2.02 6.98
N ASN A 107 11.81 2.83 6.70
CA ASN A 107 11.73 4.27 6.90
C ASN A 107 10.78 4.83 5.84
N PHE A 108 9.48 4.77 6.11
CA PHE A 108 8.50 5.41 5.23
C PHE A 108 8.64 6.93 5.39
N SER A 109 9.48 7.53 4.56
CA SER A 109 9.63 8.98 4.46
C SER A 109 8.49 9.53 3.62
N GLY A 110 7.33 9.77 4.26
CA GLY A 110 6.16 10.34 3.57
C GLY A 110 4.91 10.40 4.45
N ASN A 111 3.83 10.93 3.90
CA ASN A 111 2.50 10.82 4.51
C ASN A 111 1.99 9.39 4.38
N PRO A 112 1.54 8.75 5.47
CA PRO A 112 1.13 7.35 5.45
C PRO A 112 0.17 7.09 4.30
N PRO A 113 0.27 5.91 3.64
CA PRO A 113 -0.63 5.58 2.56
C PRO A 113 -2.07 5.67 3.06
N ILE A 114 -2.92 6.30 2.26
CA ILE A 114 -4.34 6.46 2.56
C ILE A 114 -4.99 5.08 2.54
N ASP A 115 -5.89 4.83 3.49
CA ASP A 115 -6.65 3.58 3.57
C ASP A 115 -7.42 3.34 2.24
N PRO A 116 -7.24 2.18 1.58
CA PRO A 116 -7.95 1.88 0.34
C PRO A 116 -9.47 1.91 0.50
N THR A 117 -9.99 1.50 1.66
CA THR A 117 -11.45 1.50 1.91
C THR A 117 -12.01 2.92 1.87
N LEU A 118 -11.25 3.89 2.39
CA LEU A 118 -11.61 5.29 2.36
C LEU A 118 -11.58 5.87 0.94
N LEU A 119 -10.63 5.44 0.11
CA LEU A 119 -10.56 5.87 -1.30
C LEU A 119 -11.80 5.43 -2.07
N ASP A 120 -12.23 4.19 -1.86
CA ASP A 120 -13.46 3.65 -2.47
C ASP A 120 -14.70 4.43 -1.99
N GLU A 121 -14.78 4.78 -0.69
CA GLU A 121 -15.87 5.61 -0.17
C GLU A 121 -15.91 7.01 -0.78
N ILE A 122 -14.74 7.64 -0.97
CA ILE A 122 -14.64 8.95 -1.62
C ILE A 122 -15.07 8.84 -3.08
N GLU A 123 -14.66 7.78 -3.79
CA GLU A 123 -15.06 7.56 -5.18
C GLU A 123 -16.58 7.38 -5.31
N VAL A 124 -17.18 6.54 -4.46
CA VAL A 124 -18.64 6.33 -4.39
C VAL A 124 -19.36 7.64 -4.06
N PHE A 125 -18.83 8.44 -3.13
CA PHE A 125 -19.40 9.74 -2.79
C PHE A 125 -19.45 10.70 -3.99
N PHE A 126 -18.40 10.73 -4.80
CA PHE A 126 -18.40 11.55 -6.02
C PHE A 126 -19.28 11.00 -7.13
N GLN A 127 -19.68 9.72 -7.07
CA GLN A 127 -20.58 9.10 -8.04
C GLN A 127 -22.06 9.45 -7.78
N ASP A 128 -22.38 10.01 -6.60
CA ASP A 128 -23.72 10.50 -6.29
C ASP A 128 -24.10 11.70 -7.18
N ASP A 129 -25.28 11.62 -7.80
CA ASP A 129 -25.87 12.65 -8.67
C ASP A 129 -26.17 13.96 -7.94
N ALA A 130 -26.29 13.93 -6.60
CA ALA A 130 -26.39 15.13 -5.78
C ALA A 130 -25.08 15.93 -5.74
N ILE A 131 -23.93 15.25 -5.82
CA ILE A 131 -22.59 15.82 -5.66
C ILE A 131 -21.95 16.16 -7.01
N SER A 132 -22.04 15.25 -7.97
CA SER A 132 -21.58 15.47 -9.34
C SER A 132 -22.60 14.92 -10.32
N ARG A 133 -22.73 15.48 -11.51
CA ARG A 133 -23.65 14.99 -12.54
C ARG A 133 -22.90 14.55 -13.77
N GLN A 134 -23.32 13.42 -14.32
CA GLN A 134 -22.79 12.96 -15.59
C GLN A 134 -23.27 13.84 -16.74
N THR A 135 -22.34 14.16 -17.64
CA THR A 135 -22.65 14.86 -18.89
C THR A 135 -23.46 13.98 -19.84
N SER A 136 -24.43 14.58 -20.54
CA SER A 136 -25.17 13.90 -21.60
C SER A 136 -24.38 13.80 -22.91
N ASN A 137 -23.21 14.45 -22.99
CA ASN A 137 -22.42 14.53 -24.21
C ASN A 137 -21.55 13.29 -24.41
N LYS A 138 -21.79 12.54 -25.49
CA LYS A 138 -21.01 11.34 -25.85
C LYS A 138 -19.52 11.62 -26.10
N LYS A 139 -19.14 12.86 -26.42
CA LYS A 139 -17.74 13.25 -26.64
C LYS A 139 -16.98 13.48 -25.34
N GLU A 140 -17.67 13.63 -24.22
CA GLU A 140 -17.07 13.94 -22.92
C GLU A 140 -16.79 12.67 -22.12
N VAL A 141 -15.80 11.93 -22.59
CA VAL A 141 -15.35 10.66 -22.02
C VAL A 141 -13.84 10.72 -21.83
N ILE A 142 -13.35 10.26 -20.68
CA ILE A 142 -11.91 10.08 -20.43
C ILE A 142 -11.57 8.59 -20.35
N HIS A 143 -10.36 8.23 -20.76
CA HIS A 143 -9.91 6.84 -20.71
C HIS A 143 -9.08 6.61 -19.45
N ILE A 144 -9.56 5.76 -18.55
CA ILE A 144 -8.85 5.34 -17.34
C ILE A 144 -8.57 3.85 -17.48
N ASN A 145 -7.30 3.45 -17.40
CA ASN A 145 -6.90 2.05 -17.59
C ASN A 145 -7.45 1.43 -18.89
N LYS A 146 -7.48 2.22 -19.98
CA LYS A 146 -8.04 1.87 -21.29
C LYS A 146 -9.57 1.65 -21.32
N GLN A 147 -10.28 1.97 -20.24
CA GLN A 147 -11.74 1.95 -20.19
C GLN A 147 -12.32 3.35 -20.37
N PRO A 148 -13.34 3.54 -21.22
CA PRO A 148 -14.02 4.82 -21.38
C PRO A 148 -14.90 5.12 -20.15
N THR A 149 -14.58 6.17 -19.41
CA THR A 149 -15.34 6.67 -18.26
C THR A 149 -15.96 8.03 -18.60
N PRO A 150 -17.28 8.21 -18.46
CA PRO A 150 -17.92 9.50 -18.76
C PRO A 150 -17.49 10.56 -17.74
N ILE A 151 -17.32 11.79 -18.21
CA ILE A 151 -16.99 12.93 -17.34
C ILE A 151 -18.21 13.29 -16.49
N ARG A 152 -17.96 13.60 -15.21
CA ARG A 152 -18.96 14.13 -14.28
C ARG A 152 -18.55 15.53 -13.83
N TYR A 153 -19.51 16.43 -13.72
CA TYR A 153 -19.27 17.80 -13.25
C TYR A 153 -19.83 18.00 -11.86
N MET A 154 -19.04 18.61 -10.98
CA MET A 154 -19.49 18.97 -9.64
C MET A 154 -20.68 19.92 -9.71
N THR A 155 -21.71 19.64 -8.92
CA THR A 155 -22.89 20.51 -8.76
C THR A 155 -22.65 21.64 -7.76
N MET A 156 -21.64 21.48 -6.92
CA MET A 156 -21.31 22.37 -5.80
C MET A 156 -19.80 22.58 -5.68
N THR A 157 -19.38 23.50 -4.83
CA THR A 157 -17.95 23.66 -4.54
C THR A 157 -17.38 22.43 -3.83
N VAL A 158 -16.10 22.12 -4.08
CA VAL A 158 -15.42 21.00 -3.38
C VAL A 158 -15.42 21.18 -1.86
N GLY A 159 -15.48 22.43 -1.38
CA GLY A 159 -15.56 22.74 0.05
C GLY A 159 -16.90 22.33 0.66
N GLN A 160 -18.02 22.61 -0.02
CA GLN A 160 -19.35 22.15 0.40
C GLN A 160 -19.46 20.62 0.31
N ALA A 161 -18.91 20.01 -0.74
CA ALA A 161 -18.88 18.56 -0.87
C ALA A 161 -18.14 17.91 0.31
N TYR A 162 -17.01 18.49 0.75
CA TYR A 162 -16.28 18.01 1.91
C TYR A 162 -17.07 18.09 3.22
N THR A 163 -17.84 19.17 3.45
CA THR A 163 -18.66 19.27 4.67
C THR A 163 -19.80 18.26 4.68
N ILE A 164 -20.40 17.97 3.53
CA ILE A 164 -21.40 16.90 3.39
C ILE A 164 -20.75 15.53 3.63
N PHE A 165 -19.56 15.30 3.08
CA PHE A 165 -18.82 14.05 3.29
C PHE A 165 -18.51 13.79 4.77
N LEU A 166 -18.05 14.80 5.51
CA LEU A 166 -17.83 14.67 6.96
C LEU A 166 -19.12 14.35 7.72
N LYS A 167 -20.23 15.02 7.41
CA LYS A 167 -21.54 14.70 8.01
C LYS A 167 -21.96 13.26 7.74
N ASN A 168 -21.72 12.76 6.52
CA ASN A 168 -22.02 11.38 6.15
C ASN A 168 -21.11 10.36 6.85
N LEU A 169 -19.87 10.74 7.19
CA LEU A 169 -18.97 9.90 7.99
C LEU A 169 -19.39 9.86 9.47
N GLU A 170 -19.73 11.01 10.04
CA GLU A 170 -20.25 11.12 11.41
C GLU A 170 -21.53 10.30 11.58
N ALA A 171 -22.47 10.41 10.63
CA ALA A 171 -23.71 9.63 10.66
C ALA A 171 -23.49 8.11 10.58
N ARG A 172 -22.38 7.67 9.98
CA ARG A 172 -22.00 6.25 9.87
C ARG A 172 -21.10 5.78 11.02
N ASN A 173 -20.80 6.65 11.99
CA ASN A 173 -19.89 6.40 13.11
C ASN A 173 -18.52 5.85 12.65
N SER A 174 -18.02 6.36 11.53
CA SER A 174 -16.69 5.99 11.03
C SER A 174 -15.62 6.76 11.78
N LEU A 175 -14.63 6.05 12.33
CA LEU A 175 -13.48 6.64 13.04
C LEU A 175 -12.44 7.24 12.08
N CYS A 176 -12.67 7.14 10.76
CA CYS A 176 -11.71 7.59 9.76
C CYS A 176 -11.83 9.10 9.53
N THR A 177 -10.77 9.85 9.87
CA THR A 177 -10.73 11.31 9.68
C THR A 177 -9.94 11.65 8.42
N VAL A 178 -10.59 12.34 7.47
CA VAL A 178 -9.94 12.81 6.24
C VAL A 178 -9.68 14.30 6.33
N SER A 179 -8.45 14.72 6.09
CA SER A 179 -8.14 16.15 5.99
C SER A 179 -8.68 16.73 4.68
N LYS A 180 -9.00 18.03 4.69
CA LYS A 180 -9.52 18.72 3.51
C LYS A 180 -8.59 18.62 2.30
N THR A 181 -7.29 18.75 2.50
CA THR A 181 -6.29 18.66 1.41
C THR A 181 -6.22 17.27 0.80
N VAL A 182 -6.31 16.22 1.63
CA VAL A 182 -6.37 14.83 1.18
C VAL A 182 -7.64 14.60 0.38
N PHE A 183 -8.79 15.01 0.90
CA PHE A 183 -10.08 14.88 0.19
C PHE A 183 -10.05 15.53 -1.19
N TYR A 184 -9.48 16.74 -1.29
CA TYR A 184 -9.35 17.45 -2.58
C TYR A 184 -8.44 16.69 -3.56
N SER A 185 -7.38 16.06 -3.05
CA SER A 185 -6.43 15.29 -3.85
C SER A 185 -6.97 13.92 -4.27
N CYS A 186 -7.84 13.33 -3.45
CA CYS A 186 -8.50 12.05 -3.72
C CYS A 186 -9.67 12.15 -4.71
N ARG A 187 -10.02 13.35 -5.18
CA ARG A 187 -11.08 13.52 -6.18
C ARG A 187 -10.72 12.77 -7.47
N PRO A 188 -11.60 11.89 -7.98
CA PRO A 188 -11.34 11.18 -9.23
C PRO A 188 -11.15 12.14 -10.41
N LYS A 189 -10.25 11.77 -11.33
CA LYS A 189 -9.91 12.59 -12.52
C LYS A 189 -11.10 12.80 -13.46
N TRP A 190 -12.08 11.90 -13.46
CA TRP A 190 -13.32 12.02 -14.23
C TRP A 190 -14.30 13.05 -13.65
N VAL A 191 -14.08 13.51 -12.42
CA VAL A 191 -14.87 14.57 -11.78
C VAL A 191 -14.22 15.92 -12.02
N LYS A 192 -14.85 16.74 -12.84
CA LYS A 192 -14.41 18.10 -13.14
C LYS A 192 -15.17 19.12 -12.31
N ILE A 193 -14.48 20.19 -11.93
CA ILE A 193 -15.12 21.39 -11.39
C ILE A 193 -15.60 22.19 -12.60
N LEU A 194 -16.91 22.33 -12.75
CA LEU A 194 -17.47 23.40 -13.58
C LEU A 194 -17.52 24.67 -12.71
N THR A 195 -17.48 25.85 -13.31
CA THR A 195 -17.77 27.10 -12.59
C THR A 195 -19.08 26.92 -11.84
N PRO A 196 -19.09 27.07 -10.49
CA PRO A 196 -20.29 26.83 -9.72
C PRO A 196 -21.40 27.75 -10.24
N HIS A 197 -22.62 27.24 -10.31
CA HIS A 197 -23.81 28.04 -10.60
C HIS A 197 -24.09 29.10 -9.51
N ASP A 198 -23.20 29.23 -8.51
CA ASP A 198 -23.14 30.32 -7.54
C ASP A 198 -22.72 31.67 -8.16
N VAL A 199 -22.51 31.74 -9.49
CA VAL A 199 -22.46 33.02 -10.19
C VAL A 199 -23.86 33.65 -10.15
N CYS A 200 -23.93 34.77 -9.43
CA CYS A 200 -25.13 35.55 -9.15
C CYS A 200 -26.08 35.72 -10.37
N ALA A 201 -27.31 35.24 -10.25
CA ALA A 201 -28.45 35.59 -11.10
C ALA A 201 -29.06 36.94 -10.68
N CYS A 202 -28.25 38.01 -10.62
CA CYS A 202 -28.79 39.36 -10.48
C CYS A 202 -29.29 39.86 -11.83
N ILE A 203 -30.22 40.82 -11.81
CA ILE A 203 -30.83 41.45 -13.00
C ILE A 203 -29.77 41.93 -14.01
N PHE A 204 -28.57 42.29 -13.55
CA PHE A 204 -27.45 42.71 -14.40
C PHE A 204 -26.78 41.56 -15.19
N HIS A 205 -26.75 40.34 -14.67
CA HIS A 205 -26.18 39.16 -15.35
C HIS A 205 -27.21 38.30 -16.05
N GLU A 206 -28.50 38.47 -15.73
CA GLU A 206 -29.62 37.83 -16.45
C GLU A 206 -30.01 38.60 -17.72
N ASN A 207 -29.78 39.93 -17.75
CA ASN A 207 -30.23 40.77 -18.84
C ASN A 207 -29.15 40.98 -19.92
N TYR A 208 -29.35 40.32 -21.08
CA TYR A 208 -28.37 40.25 -22.17
C TYR A 208 -28.03 41.60 -22.82
N GLU A 209 -28.88 42.62 -22.69
CA GLU A 209 -28.64 43.98 -23.21
C GLU A 209 -27.42 44.67 -22.58
N PHE A 210 -27.01 44.26 -21.37
CA PHE A 210 -25.84 44.83 -20.69
C PHE A 210 -24.52 44.11 -21.02
N LEU A 211 -24.57 43.01 -21.77
CA LEU A 211 -23.40 42.24 -22.19
C LEU A 211 -22.88 42.72 -23.57
N ILE A 212 -22.32 43.93 -23.58
CA ILE A 212 -21.43 44.55 -24.58
C ILE A 212 -21.98 44.73 -26.02
N LYS A 213 -22.04 46.01 -26.42
CA LYS A 213 -22.24 46.50 -27.80
C LYS A 213 -21.09 46.08 -28.72
N VAL A 214 -21.41 45.36 -29.80
CA VAL A 214 -20.65 45.28 -31.06
C VAL A 214 -21.61 45.61 -32.19
#